data_AF-A0A8T5ZGM8-F1
#
_entry.id   AF-A0A8T5ZGM8-F1
#
_cell.length_a   1.000
_cell.length_b   1.000
_cell.length_c   1.000
_cell.angle_alpha   90.00
_cell.angle_beta   90.00
_cell.angle_gamma   90.00
#
_symmetry.space_group_name_H-M   'P 1'
#
loop_
_entity.id
_entity.type
_entity.pdbx_description
1 polymer ?
#
loop_
_entity_poly.entity_id
_entity_poly.type
_entity_poly.pdbx_seq_one_letter_code
_entity_poly.pdbx_strand_id
1 'polypeptide(L)'
;MAMNVLQSPSRPGLGKVSGFFWRNPGLGLFLLLLGPLMWFGIVYFGSLLTLLWQGFYTFDDFTMSVTPELTLANIRALFNPANYDIILRTLTMAVAVTIASAILAFPMAWYMARYTSGKMKAFFYIAVMLPMWASYIVKAYAWTLLLAKDGVAQWFLQHLGLEPLLTAFLTLPAVGG
;
A
#
# COMPACT_ATOMS: atom_id res chain seq x y z
N MET A 1 17.45 -38.47 54.54
CA MET A 1 16.64 -37.54 53.70
C MET A 1 17.39 -37.37 52.37
N ALA A 2 17.19 -38.29 51.43
CA ALA A 2 17.96 -38.35 50.19
C ALA A 2 17.36 -37.39 49.15
N MET A 3 18.11 -36.35 48.78
CA MET A 3 17.80 -35.49 47.64
C MET A 3 18.11 -36.27 46.36
N ASN A 4 17.05 -36.78 45.72
CA ASN A 4 17.13 -37.44 44.43
C ASN A 4 17.37 -36.36 43.36
N VAL A 5 18.63 -36.21 42.93
CA VAL A 5 19.01 -35.26 41.88
C VAL A 5 18.49 -35.81 40.56
N LEU A 6 17.43 -35.18 40.02
CA LEU A 6 16.90 -35.51 38.70
C LEU A 6 17.98 -35.24 37.64
N GLN A 7 18.70 -36.29 37.23
CA GLN A 7 19.55 -36.25 36.05
C GLN A 7 18.66 -36.04 34.82
N SER A 8 18.82 -34.90 34.16
CA SER A 8 18.15 -34.63 32.88
C SER A 8 18.72 -35.56 31.81
N PRO A 9 17.88 -36.29 31.05
CA PRO A 9 18.38 -37.20 30.03
C PRO A 9 18.96 -36.38 28.87
N SER A 10 20.28 -36.35 28.76
CA SER A 10 21.01 -35.82 27.61
C SER A 10 20.72 -36.67 26.37
N ARG A 11 19.78 -36.21 25.51
CA ARG A 11 19.40 -36.87 24.25
C ARG A 11 20.57 -36.80 23.25
N PRO A 12 21.29 -37.90 22.95
CA PRO A 12 22.58 -37.87 22.22
C PRO A 12 22.49 -37.47 20.73
N GLY A 13 21.29 -37.45 20.15
CA GLY A 13 21.08 -37.16 18.73
C GLY A 13 20.82 -35.68 18.40
N LEU A 14 20.14 -34.96 19.29
CA LEU A 14 19.72 -33.57 19.05
C LEU A 14 20.88 -32.57 19.16
N GLY A 15 21.90 -32.88 19.97
CA GLY A 15 23.07 -32.02 20.16
C GLY A 15 23.99 -31.91 18.94
N LYS A 16 24.00 -32.92 18.07
CA LYS A 16 24.86 -32.92 16.86
C LYS A 16 24.28 -32.05 15.75
N VAL A 17 22.95 -32.09 15.58
CA VAL A 17 22.24 -31.25 14.60
C VAL A 17 22.28 -29.79 15.06
N SER A 18 22.01 -29.51 16.33
CA SER A 18 22.12 -28.14 16.85
C SER A 18 23.55 -27.59 16.79
N GLY A 19 24.57 -28.41 17.07
CA GLY A 19 25.97 -28.03 16.96
C GLY A 19 26.45 -27.73 15.52
N PHE A 20 25.86 -28.40 14.52
CA PHE A 20 26.12 -28.12 13.10
C PHE A 20 25.53 -26.76 12.66
N PHE A 21 24.29 -26.48 13.06
CA PHE A 21 23.64 -25.19 12.80
C PHE A 21 24.32 -24.02 13.55
N TRP A 22 24.89 -24.27 14.74
CA TRP A 22 25.68 -23.30 15.49
C TRP A 22 27.06 -23.00 14.85
N ARG A 23 27.70 -24.00 14.21
CA ARG A 23 28.96 -23.79 13.48
C ARG A 23 28.77 -23.05 12.16
N ASN A 24 27.61 -23.19 11.51
CA ASN A 24 27.29 -22.53 10.24
C ASN A 24 25.95 -21.79 10.34
N PRO A 25 25.90 -20.64 11.04
CA PRO A 25 24.66 -19.88 11.21
C PRO A 25 24.01 -19.46 9.88
N GLY A 26 24.82 -19.26 8.84
CA GLY A 26 24.34 -18.92 7.49
C GLY A 26 23.53 -20.03 6.81
N LEU A 27 23.89 -21.31 7.00
CA LEU A 27 23.14 -22.44 6.43
C LEU A 27 21.79 -22.61 7.13
N GLY A 28 21.75 -22.38 8.45
CA GLY A 28 20.51 -22.41 9.21
C GLY A 28 19.53 -21.31 8.81
N LEU A 29 20.03 -20.09 8.66
CA LEU A 29 19.26 -18.97 8.16
C LEU A 29 18.78 -19.20 6.72
N PHE A 30 19.66 -19.70 5.85
CA PHE A 30 19.33 -19.99 4.46
C PHE A 30 18.21 -21.03 4.33
N LEU A 31 18.30 -22.16 5.06
CA LEU A 31 17.25 -23.19 5.07
C LEU A 31 15.91 -22.66 5.60
N LEU A 32 15.93 -21.80 6.61
CA LEU A 32 14.73 -21.18 7.18
C LEU A 32 14.06 -20.21 6.19
N LEU A 33 14.87 -19.43 5.47
CA LEU A 33 14.39 -18.46 4.50
C LEU A 33 14.07 -19.08 3.14
N LEU A 34 14.59 -20.27 2.82
CA LEU A 34 14.40 -20.94 1.54
C LEU A 34 12.92 -21.10 1.21
N GLY A 35 12.11 -21.57 2.15
CA GLY A 35 10.67 -21.76 1.95
C GLY A 35 9.95 -20.47 1.56
N PRO A 36 9.99 -19.42 2.41
CA PRO A 36 9.40 -18.11 2.09
C PRO A 36 9.95 -17.48 0.80
N LEU A 37 11.26 -17.54 0.57
CA LEU A 37 11.88 -16.96 -0.62
C LEU A 37 11.49 -17.71 -1.90
N MET A 38 11.41 -19.03 -1.85
CA MET A 38 10.90 -19.83 -2.98
C MET A 38 9.45 -19.51 -3.27
N TRP A 39 8.62 -19.34 -2.23
CA TRP A 39 7.23 -18.94 -2.42
C TRP A 39 7.12 -17.56 -3.10
N PHE A 40 7.85 -16.55 -2.61
CA PHE A 40 7.89 -15.22 -3.25
C PHE A 40 8.45 -15.29 -4.68
N GLY A 41 9.54 -16.02 -4.91
CA GLY A 41 10.14 -16.16 -6.23
C GLY A 41 9.24 -16.86 -7.24
N ILE A 42 8.71 -18.03 -6.88
CA ILE A 42 7.96 -18.87 -7.82
C ILE A 42 6.54 -18.35 -7.99
N VAL A 43 5.84 -18.05 -6.90
CA VAL A 43 4.43 -17.68 -6.97
C VAL A 43 4.26 -16.21 -7.34
N TYR A 44 4.89 -15.30 -6.59
CA TYR A 44 4.69 -13.87 -6.81
C TYR A 44 5.41 -13.40 -8.07
N PHE A 45 6.73 -13.60 -8.18
CA PHE A 45 7.46 -13.18 -9.39
C PHE A 45 7.05 -14.02 -10.62
N GLY A 46 6.83 -15.33 -10.46
CA GLY A 46 6.33 -16.15 -11.56
C GLY A 46 4.99 -15.65 -12.09
N SER A 47 4.02 -15.33 -11.22
CA SER A 47 2.73 -14.75 -11.63
C SER A 47 2.91 -13.43 -12.40
N LEU A 48 3.73 -12.51 -11.89
CA LEU A 48 4.00 -11.24 -12.56
C LEU A 48 4.64 -11.42 -13.94
N LEU A 49 5.60 -12.34 -14.07
CA LEU A 49 6.23 -12.66 -15.35
C LEU A 49 5.25 -13.30 -16.33
N THR A 50 4.38 -14.21 -15.85
CA THR A 50 3.34 -14.80 -16.72
C THR A 50 2.33 -13.76 -17.17
N LEU A 51 1.94 -12.82 -16.31
CA LEU A 51 1.04 -11.72 -16.65
C LEU A 51 1.68 -10.79 -17.68
N LEU A 52 2.95 -10.43 -17.48
CA LEU A 52 3.70 -9.62 -18.43
C LEU A 52 3.82 -10.31 -19.79
N TRP A 53 4.12 -11.61 -19.79
CA TRP A 53 4.22 -12.42 -21.00
C TRP A 53 2.87 -12.51 -21.74
N GLN A 54 1.78 -12.73 -21.01
CA GLN A 54 0.42 -12.71 -21.57
C GLN A 54 0.01 -11.34 -22.12
N GLY A 55 0.63 -10.24 -21.65
CA GLY A 55 0.43 -8.92 -22.24
C GLY A 55 0.85 -8.80 -23.70
N PHE A 56 1.71 -9.71 -24.19
CA PHE A 56 2.11 -9.81 -25.60
C PHE A 56 1.22 -10.74 -26.42
N TYR A 57 0.23 -11.38 -25.82
CA TYR A 57 -0.73 -12.23 -26.52
C TYR A 57 -1.96 -11.44 -26.97
N THR A 58 -2.58 -11.86 -28.06
CA THR A 58 -3.80 -11.23 -28.57
C THR A 58 -4.94 -11.46 -27.59
N PHE A 59 -5.59 -10.35 -27.19
CA PHE A 59 -6.77 -10.36 -26.35
C PHE A 59 -7.99 -10.06 -27.23
N ASP A 60 -8.97 -10.95 -27.21
CA ASP A 60 -10.24 -10.76 -27.90
C ASP A 60 -11.28 -10.25 -26.91
N ASP A 61 -11.65 -8.97 -27.06
CA ASP A 61 -12.62 -8.28 -26.20
C ASP A 61 -14.02 -8.92 -26.22
N PHE A 62 -14.39 -9.61 -27.30
CA PHE A 62 -15.70 -10.24 -27.45
C PHE A 62 -15.75 -11.61 -26.76
N THR A 63 -14.70 -12.41 -26.91
CA THR A 63 -14.64 -13.75 -26.30
C THR A 63 -14.02 -13.76 -24.90
N MET A 64 -13.45 -12.64 -24.45
CA MET A 64 -12.66 -12.51 -23.22
C MET A 64 -11.59 -13.61 -23.10
N SER A 65 -11.01 -14.01 -24.23
CA SER A 65 -10.03 -15.09 -24.31
C SER A 65 -8.66 -14.55 -24.75
N VAL A 66 -7.60 -15.16 -24.21
CA VAL A 66 -6.21 -14.85 -24.56
C VAL A 66 -5.75 -15.92 -25.54
N THR A 67 -5.50 -15.54 -26.79
CA THR A 67 -4.96 -16.47 -27.81
C THR A 67 -3.43 -16.37 -27.83
N PRO A 68 -2.68 -17.48 -28.01
CA PRO A 68 -1.20 -17.46 -28.00
C PRO A 68 -0.52 -16.71 -29.16
N GLU A 69 -1.28 -15.92 -29.93
CA GLU A 69 -0.77 -15.13 -31.03
C GLU A 69 -0.03 -13.91 -30.50
N LEU A 70 1.24 -13.76 -30.88
CA LEU A 70 2.06 -12.64 -30.43
C LEU A 70 1.66 -11.34 -31.13
N THR A 71 1.42 -10.29 -30.34
CA THR A 71 1.03 -8.97 -30.83
C THR A 71 1.63 -7.84 -29.98
N LEU A 72 1.81 -6.68 -30.61
CA LEU A 72 2.16 -5.42 -29.94
C LEU A 72 0.96 -4.47 -29.85
N ALA A 73 -0.23 -4.92 -30.26
CA ALA A 73 -1.44 -4.12 -30.27
C ALA A 73 -1.83 -3.63 -28.86
N ASN A 74 -1.69 -4.47 -27.83
CA ASN A 74 -2.00 -4.12 -26.44
C ASN A 74 -1.12 -2.97 -25.94
N ILE A 75 0.17 -2.96 -26.32
CA ILE A 75 1.09 -1.88 -25.96
C ILE A 75 0.72 -0.59 -26.71
N ARG A 76 0.38 -0.69 -28.00
CA ARG A 76 -0.10 0.47 -28.76
C ARG A 76 -1.41 1.03 -28.19
N ALA A 77 -2.30 0.17 -27.69
CA ALA A 77 -3.57 0.57 -27.10
C ALA A 77 -3.38 1.47 -25.86
N LEU A 78 -2.26 1.38 -25.14
CA LEU A 78 -1.94 2.29 -24.04
C LEU A 78 -1.85 3.76 -24.48
N PHE A 79 -1.51 4.01 -25.74
CA PHE A 79 -1.40 5.35 -26.33
C PHE A 79 -2.69 5.84 -26.96
N ASN A 80 -3.77 5.04 -26.94
CA ASN A 80 -5.09 5.52 -27.34
C ASN A 80 -5.53 6.65 -26.39
N PRO A 81 -6.17 7.72 -26.89
CA PRO A 81 -6.49 8.89 -26.08
C PRO A 81 -7.21 8.59 -24.76
N ALA A 82 -8.17 7.66 -24.76
CA ALA A 82 -8.91 7.26 -23.56
C ALA A 82 -8.03 6.58 -22.49
N ASN A 83 -7.13 5.68 -22.91
CA ASN A 83 -6.23 4.99 -21.98
C ASN A 83 -5.12 5.92 -21.49
N TYR A 84 -4.60 6.75 -22.39
CA TYR A 84 -3.56 7.72 -22.07
C TYR A 84 -4.05 8.79 -21.08
N ASP A 85 -5.29 9.25 -21.20
CA ASP A 85 -5.91 10.17 -20.23
C ASP A 85 -5.99 9.55 -18.83
N ILE A 86 -6.40 8.28 -18.73
CA ILE A 86 -6.42 7.55 -17.45
C ILE A 86 -5.01 7.46 -16.84
N ILE A 87 -3.99 7.16 -17.66
CA ILE A 87 -2.60 7.11 -17.22
C ILE A 87 -2.15 8.47 -16.69
N LEU A 88 -2.42 9.55 -17.41
CA LEU A 88 -2.06 10.90 -16.97
C LEU A 88 -2.79 11.31 -15.70
N ARG A 89 -4.10 11.06 -15.60
CA ARG A 89 -4.90 11.39 -14.42
C ARG A 89 -4.45 10.62 -13.18
N THR A 90 -4.13 9.35 -13.32
CA THR A 90 -3.62 8.52 -12.21
C THR A 90 -2.23 8.96 -11.79
N LEU A 91 -1.32 9.22 -12.74
CA LEU A 91 0.03 9.69 -12.47
C LEU A 91 0.03 11.07 -11.81
N THR A 92 -0.72 12.02 -12.36
CA THR A 92 -0.83 13.38 -11.81
C THR A 92 -1.40 13.35 -10.39
N MET A 93 -2.42 12.53 -10.14
CA MET A 93 -2.98 12.37 -8.79
C MET A 93 -1.98 11.73 -7.82
N ALA A 94 -1.26 10.68 -8.26
CA ALA A 94 -0.23 10.04 -7.43
C ALA A 94 0.91 11.01 -7.06
N VAL A 95 1.39 11.81 -8.02
CA VAL A 95 2.44 12.81 -7.80
C VAL A 95 1.93 13.92 -6.89
N ALA A 96 0.74 14.46 -7.16
CA ALA A 96 0.14 15.52 -6.34
C ALA A 96 -0.06 15.08 -4.89
N VAL A 97 -0.58 13.87 -4.67
CA VAL A 97 -0.75 13.29 -3.32
C VAL A 97 0.59 13.06 -2.65
N THR A 98 1.59 12.55 -3.38
CA THR A 98 2.95 12.33 -2.83
C THR A 98 3.55 13.65 -2.35
N ILE A 99 3.53 14.69 -3.19
CA ILE A 99 4.06 16.02 -2.86
C ILE A 99 3.29 16.63 -1.68
N ALA A 100 1.95 16.63 -1.73
CA ALA A 100 1.12 17.15 -0.65
C ALA A 100 1.39 16.43 0.69
N SER A 101 1.52 15.09 0.65
CA SER A 101 1.85 14.30 1.83
C SER A 101 3.23 14.63 2.39
N ALA A 102 4.24 14.83 1.53
CA ALA A 102 5.58 15.22 1.96
C ALA A 102 5.59 16.63 2.59
N ILE A 103 4.89 17.59 1.97
CA ILE A 103 4.77 18.96 2.46
C ILE A 103 4.10 19.00 3.83
N LEU A 104 3.11 18.15 4.09
CA LEU A 104 2.40 18.11 5.38
C LEU A 104 3.16 17.27 6.42
N ALA A 105 3.66 16.11 6.04
CA ALA A 105 4.30 15.16 6.95
C ALA A 105 5.69 15.63 7.40
N PHE A 106 6.47 16.28 6.53
CA PHE A 106 7.84 16.66 6.85
C PHE A 106 7.94 17.73 7.95
N PRO A 107 7.18 18.85 7.92
CA PRO A 107 7.16 19.81 9.02
C PRO A 107 6.67 19.19 10.33
N MET A 108 5.65 18.32 10.26
CA MET A 108 5.12 17.63 11.42
C MET A 108 6.15 16.68 12.03
N ALA A 109 6.84 15.88 11.22
CA ALA A 109 7.89 14.97 11.66
C ALA A 109 9.10 15.73 12.24
N TRP A 110 9.50 16.84 11.60
CA TRP A 110 10.56 17.71 12.11
C TRP A 110 10.19 18.31 13.47
N TYR A 111 8.96 18.82 13.61
CA TYR A 111 8.46 19.35 14.87
C TYR A 111 8.43 18.28 15.98
N MET A 112 7.93 17.09 15.65
CA MET A 112 7.94 15.95 16.58
C MET A 112 9.36 15.58 17.02
N ALA A 113 10.30 15.52 16.08
CA ALA A 113 11.68 15.13 16.35
C ALA A 113 12.41 16.15 17.24
N ARG A 114 12.12 17.46 17.07
CA ARG A 114 12.89 18.52 17.72
C ARG A 114 12.26 19.07 19.00
N TYR A 115 10.93 19.15 19.09
CA TYR A 115 10.25 19.90 20.16
C TYR A 115 9.32 19.06 21.04
N THR A 116 9.03 17.80 20.68
CA THR A 116 8.08 16.98 21.46
C THR A 116 8.79 16.00 22.37
N SER A 117 8.40 15.99 23.65
CA SER A 117 8.86 15.04 24.67
C SER A 117 7.68 14.49 25.48
N GLY A 118 7.85 13.29 26.04
CA GLY A 118 6.86 12.63 26.89
C GLY A 118 5.48 12.48 26.24
N LYS A 119 4.45 13.03 26.89
CA LYS A 119 3.03 12.87 26.51
C LYS A 119 2.70 13.52 25.16
N MET A 120 3.33 14.64 24.80
CA MET A 120 3.06 15.32 23.52
C MET A 120 3.55 14.48 22.33
N LYS A 121 4.69 13.81 22.47
CA LYS A 121 5.21 12.89 21.45
C LYS A 121 4.26 11.70 21.25
N ALA A 122 3.75 11.14 22.36
CA ALA A 122 2.76 10.06 22.32
C ALA A 122 1.46 10.49 21.63
N PHE A 123 0.94 11.70 21.92
CA PHE A 123 -0.24 12.24 21.26
C PHE A 123 -0.09 12.29 19.74
N PHE A 124 1.00 12.86 19.23
CA PHE A 124 1.23 12.93 17.80
C PHE A 124 1.37 11.55 17.15
N TYR A 125 2.04 10.59 17.79
CA TYR A 125 2.09 9.22 17.27
C TYR A 125 0.71 8.59 17.18
N ILE A 126 -0.11 8.73 18.22
CA ILE A 126 -1.48 8.20 18.21
C ILE A 126 -2.29 8.89 17.12
N ALA A 127 -2.22 10.21 16.99
CA ALA A 127 -2.95 10.98 15.97
C ALA A 127 -2.61 10.53 14.54
N VAL A 128 -1.34 10.21 14.25
CA VAL A 128 -0.90 9.73 12.92
C VAL A 128 -1.25 8.24 12.71
N MET A 129 -1.10 7.41 13.73
CA MET A 129 -1.35 5.97 13.60
C MET A 129 -2.85 5.66 13.52
N LEU A 130 -3.68 6.32 14.35
CA LEU A 130 -5.13 6.06 14.45
C LEU A 130 -5.85 5.99 13.09
N PRO A 131 -5.68 6.94 12.14
CA PRO A 131 -6.33 6.86 10.84
C PRO A 131 -5.81 5.73 9.93
N MET A 132 -4.62 5.16 10.22
CA MET A 132 -4.10 4.00 9.48
C MET A 132 -4.86 2.71 9.79
N TRP A 133 -5.40 2.56 11.01
CA TRP A 133 -6.18 1.38 11.41
C TRP A 133 -7.60 1.38 10.84
N ALA A 134 -8.10 2.55 10.41
CA ALA A 134 -9.42 2.65 9.81
C ALA A 134 -9.46 2.00 8.40
N SER A 135 -10.52 1.23 8.14
CA SER A 135 -10.77 0.62 6.83
C SER A 135 -10.85 1.68 5.73
N TYR A 136 -10.26 1.38 4.58
CA TYR A 136 -10.28 2.26 3.40
C TYR A 136 -11.72 2.61 2.98
N ILE A 137 -12.62 1.64 2.99
CA ILE A 137 -14.03 1.81 2.61
C ILE A 137 -14.72 2.82 3.54
N VAL A 138 -14.48 2.71 4.85
CA VAL A 138 -15.05 3.64 5.84
C VAL A 138 -14.56 5.06 5.59
N LYS A 139 -13.26 5.23 5.32
CA LYS A 139 -12.68 6.54 4.98
C LYS A 139 -13.30 7.11 3.70
N ALA A 140 -13.48 6.30 2.67
CA ALA A 140 -14.11 6.72 1.43
C ALA A 140 -15.55 7.21 1.65
N TYR A 141 -16.38 6.44 2.36
CA TYR A 141 -17.75 6.86 2.67
C TYR A 141 -17.84 8.06 3.59
N ALA A 142 -16.93 8.18 4.57
CA ALA A 142 -16.86 9.35 5.43
C ALA A 142 -16.63 10.63 4.61
N TRP A 143 -15.69 10.60 3.66
CA TRP A 143 -15.47 11.73 2.76
C TRP A 143 -16.68 12.02 1.88
N THR A 144 -17.34 10.99 1.32
CA THR A 144 -18.56 11.18 0.53
C THR A 144 -19.68 11.82 1.34
N LEU A 145 -19.89 11.41 2.59
CA LEU A 145 -20.88 12.00 3.51
C LEU A 145 -20.53 13.43 3.90
N LEU A 146 -19.25 13.71 4.18
CA LEU A 146 -18.79 15.06 4.53
C LEU A 146 -18.97 16.05 3.37
N LEU A 147 -18.74 15.60 2.14
CA LEU A 147 -18.82 16.38 0.90
C LEU A 147 -20.20 16.30 0.22
N ALA A 148 -21.15 15.56 0.80
CA ALA A 148 -22.50 15.46 0.27
C ALA A 148 -23.21 16.82 0.27
N LYS A 149 -24.25 16.95 -0.55
CA LYS A 149 -25.19 18.08 -0.46
C LYS A 149 -25.83 18.05 0.94
N ASP A 150 -25.79 19.19 1.64
CA ASP A 150 -26.15 19.36 3.07
C ASP A 150 -25.21 18.65 4.07
N GLY A 151 -24.04 18.19 3.61
CA GLY A 151 -23.00 17.65 4.47
C GLY A 151 -22.30 18.72 5.33
N VAL A 152 -21.41 18.25 6.21
CA VAL A 152 -20.65 19.13 7.11
C VAL A 152 -19.84 20.18 6.33
N ALA A 153 -19.27 19.81 5.18
CA ALA A 153 -18.52 20.75 4.35
C ALA A 153 -19.43 21.85 3.79
N GLN A 154 -20.62 21.51 3.28
CA GLN A 154 -21.58 22.50 2.79
C GLN A 154 -21.98 23.44 3.93
N TRP A 155 -22.35 22.90 5.09
CA TRP A 155 -22.71 23.68 6.28
C TRP A 155 -21.66 24.74 6.64
N PHE A 156 -20.37 24.38 6.66
CA PHE A 156 -19.28 25.34 6.89
C PHE A 156 -19.21 26.42 5.80
N LEU A 157 -19.37 26.04 4.52
CA LEU A 157 -19.35 26.99 3.41
C LEU A 157 -20.51 27.98 3.47
N GLN A 158 -21.70 27.57 3.90
CA GLN A 158 -22.84 28.49 4.11
C GLN A 158 -22.54 29.50 5.21
N HIS A 159 -22.00 29.01 6.34
CA HIS A 159 -21.67 29.87 7.49
C HIS A 159 -20.59 30.90 7.16
N LEU A 160 -19.64 30.56 6.28
CA LEU A 160 -18.62 31.48 5.80
C LEU A 160 -19.08 32.34 4.60
N GLY A 161 -20.29 32.12 4.07
CA GLY A 161 -20.80 32.83 2.88
C GLY A 161 -20.07 32.47 1.59
N LEU A 162 -19.39 31.32 1.53
CA LEU A 162 -18.55 30.88 0.40
C LEU A 162 -19.32 30.04 -0.63
N GLU A 163 -20.63 29.83 -0.45
CA GLU A 163 -21.47 29.10 -1.42
C GLU A 163 -21.37 29.62 -2.85
N PRO A 164 -21.40 30.95 -3.12
CA PRO A 164 -21.33 31.46 -4.49
C PRO A 164 -19.99 31.15 -5.17
N LEU A 165 -18.90 31.14 -4.39
CA LEU A 165 -17.57 30.78 -4.88
C LEU A 165 -17.47 29.30 -5.21
N LEU A 166 -18.05 28.43 -4.39
CA LEU A 166 -18.13 27.00 -4.69
C LEU A 166 -18.94 26.77 -5.97
N THR A 167 -20.10 27.43 -6.12
CA THR A 167 -20.93 27.26 -7.33
C THR A 167 -20.19 27.72 -8.57
N ALA A 168 -19.52 28.88 -8.51
CA ALA A 168 -18.71 29.39 -9.62
C ALA A 168 -17.56 28.43 -9.99
N PHE A 169 -16.89 27.85 -8.99
CA PHE A 169 -15.82 26.88 -9.22
C PHE A 169 -16.33 25.57 -9.83
N LEU A 170 -17.47 25.07 -9.37
CA LEU A 170 -18.09 23.86 -9.90
C LEU A 170 -18.66 24.05 -11.31
N THR A 171 -19.01 25.27 -11.72
CA THR A 171 -19.43 25.54 -13.10
C THR A 171 -18.27 25.60 -14.10
N LEU A 172 -17.02 25.48 -13.65
CA LEU A 172 -15.87 25.44 -14.55
C LEU A 172 -15.84 24.10 -15.31
N PRO A 173 -15.67 24.10 -16.65
CA PRO A 173 -15.72 22.89 -17.47
C PRO A 173 -14.64 21.84 -17.12
N ALA A 174 -13.60 22.23 -16.40
CA ALA A 174 -12.53 21.35 -15.94
C ALA A 174 -12.87 20.61 -14.63
N VAL A 175 -13.90 21.04 -13.90
CA VAL A 175 -14.21 20.57 -12.54
C VAL A 175 -15.64 20.05 -12.42
N GLY A 176 -16.63 20.78 -12.95
CA GLY A 176 -17.98 20.25 -13.16
C GLY A 176 -18.16 19.99 -14.65
N GLY A 177 -18.42 18.73 -14.99
CA GLY A 177 -18.78 18.35 -16.35
C GLY A 177 -20.05 19.04 -16.83
#